data_AF-A0A538G9D2-F1
#
_entry.id   AF-A0A538G9D2-F1
#
_cell.length_a   1.000
_cell.length_b   1.000
_cell.length_c   1.000
_cell.angle_alpha   90.00
_cell.angle_beta   90.00
_cell.angle_gamma   90.00
#
_symmetry.space_group_name_H-M   'P 1'
#
loop_
_entity.id
_entity.type
_entity.pdbx_description
1 polymer ?
#
loop_
_entity_poly.entity_id
_entity_poly.type
_entity_poly.pdbx_seq_one_letter_code
_entity_poly.pdbx_strand_id
1 'polypeptide(L)'
;MGLLLLASNAAAAPRVAVRVVPVFPPKPYASRGAVGSMVPASGSSVSRATALASLTRGKLENALLGGKPKGKPLISLGGPPAPVTIYVALPPAGKHHNLDRYPIAIVGGGYHGLLLSSSTRVPGLVSIADVAPTVRSLERGEKPILTSRPARDAPAQLEQMNARLNAAHFGRKLSTRVLIGLVFGFAALAWLLRSPFFARAGLLAIPAMVLASTIASALHVEHGVAWWSGAIALVLTLPLSFATRTTRALALA
;
A
#
# COMPACT_ATOMS: atom_id res chain seq x y z
N MET A 1 63.28 23.01 -10.55
CA MET A 1 62.16 23.19 -11.51
C MET A 1 61.88 21.83 -12.16
N GLY A 2 60.81 21.17 -11.75
CA GLY A 2 60.46 19.82 -12.22
C GLY A 2 59.03 19.48 -11.84
N LEU A 3 58.14 19.66 -12.82
CA LEU A 3 56.68 19.62 -12.81
C LEU A 3 56.06 18.43 -12.05
N LEU A 4 55.32 18.68 -10.96
CA LEU A 4 54.42 17.69 -10.36
C LEU A 4 53.15 17.58 -11.23
N LEU A 5 53.02 16.47 -11.96
CA LEU A 5 51.78 16.10 -12.63
C LEU A 5 50.73 15.71 -11.57
N LEU A 6 49.84 16.64 -11.24
CA LEU A 6 48.59 16.37 -10.54
C LEU A 6 47.69 15.56 -11.47
N ALA A 7 47.80 14.23 -11.39
CA ALA A 7 46.85 13.31 -12.00
C ALA A 7 45.48 13.54 -11.37
N SER A 8 44.68 14.38 -12.01
CA SER A 8 43.28 14.58 -11.66
C SER A 8 42.54 13.31 -12.06
N ASN A 9 42.28 12.42 -11.10
CA ASN A 9 41.32 11.33 -11.26
C ASN A 9 39.94 11.96 -11.48
N ALA A 10 39.60 12.24 -12.73
CA ALA A 10 38.25 12.58 -13.13
C ALA A 10 37.37 11.35 -12.89
N ALA A 11 36.84 11.22 -11.69
CA ALA A 11 35.82 10.23 -11.38
C ALA A 11 34.70 10.39 -12.41
N ALA A 12 34.45 9.34 -13.20
CA ALA A 12 33.42 9.36 -14.22
C ALA A 12 32.09 9.82 -13.61
N ALA A 13 31.45 10.81 -14.23
CA ALA A 13 30.21 11.38 -13.72
C ALA A 13 29.15 10.27 -13.56
N PRO A 14 28.41 10.22 -12.43
CA PRO A 14 27.43 9.19 -12.19
C PRO A 14 26.33 9.25 -13.26
N ARG A 15 26.00 8.10 -13.86
CA ARG A 15 24.94 7.98 -14.87
C ARG A 15 23.54 8.10 -14.28
N VAL A 16 23.40 7.71 -13.01
CA VAL A 16 22.14 7.69 -12.27
C VAL A 16 22.36 8.29 -10.89
N ALA A 17 21.44 9.15 -10.44
CA ALA A 17 21.45 9.73 -9.11
C ALA A 17 20.14 9.43 -8.38
N VAL A 18 20.23 9.15 -7.06
CA VAL A 18 19.05 8.97 -6.21
C VAL A 18 19.06 10.03 -5.11
N ARG A 19 18.01 10.85 -5.08
CA ARG A 19 17.89 11.98 -4.16
C ARG A 19 16.68 11.80 -3.25
N VAL A 20 16.95 11.73 -1.95
CA VAL A 20 15.90 11.81 -0.93
C VAL A 20 15.55 13.26 -0.72
N VAL A 21 14.29 13.62 -0.97
CA VAL A 21 13.79 15.00 -0.87
C VAL A 21 12.58 15.05 0.08
N PRO A 22 12.20 16.24 0.58
CA PRO A 22 10.91 16.43 1.24
C PRO A 22 9.74 15.97 0.35
N VAL A 23 8.58 15.71 0.97
CA VAL A 23 7.37 15.37 0.22
C VAL A 23 7.08 16.43 -0.83
N PHE A 24 6.83 16.00 -2.07
CA PHE A 24 6.70 16.90 -3.22
C PHE A 24 5.45 16.57 -4.04
N PRO A 25 4.82 17.56 -4.69
CA PRO A 25 3.75 17.31 -5.63
C PRO A 25 4.30 16.63 -6.91
N PRO A 26 3.60 15.67 -7.53
CA PRO A 26 4.07 15.02 -8.76
C PRO A 26 4.15 15.95 -9.98
N LYS A 27 3.30 16.98 -10.04
CA LYS A 27 3.11 17.86 -11.20
C LYS A 27 4.41 18.47 -11.78
N PRO A 28 5.37 18.99 -11.00
CA PRO A 28 6.62 19.57 -11.52
C PRO A 28 7.61 18.55 -12.11
N TYR A 29 7.40 17.26 -11.84
CA TYR A 29 8.25 16.17 -12.33
C TYR A 29 7.63 15.46 -13.54
N ALA A 30 6.30 15.43 -13.63
CA ALA A 30 5.58 14.76 -14.71
C ALA A 30 5.86 15.32 -16.12
N SER A 31 6.27 16.59 -16.22
CA SER A 31 6.65 17.21 -17.50
C SER A 31 8.03 16.80 -18.03
N ARG A 32 8.87 16.20 -17.18
CA ARG A 32 10.28 15.87 -17.49
C ARG A 32 10.62 14.41 -17.19
N GLY A 33 9.62 13.62 -16.82
CA GLY A 33 9.83 12.35 -16.14
C GLY A 33 8.56 11.50 -16.03
N ALA A 34 8.70 10.34 -15.40
CA ALA A 34 7.58 9.56 -14.92
C ALA A 34 7.41 9.69 -13.41
N VAL A 35 6.17 9.68 -12.96
CA VAL A 35 5.79 9.87 -11.55
C VAL A 35 5.03 8.66 -11.00
N GLY A 36 5.08 8.49 -9.69
CA GLY A 36 4.40 7.41 -8.98
C GLY A 36 4.25 7.65 -7.49
N SER A 37 3.57 6.71 -6.86
CA SER A 37 3.25 6.62 -5.44
C SER A 37 3.97 5.39 -4.89
N MET A 38 4.87 5.60 -3.93
CA MET A 38 5.78 4.60 -3.41
C MET A 38 5.27 3.98 -2.12
N VAL A 39 5.36 2.66 -2.03
CA VAL A 39 5.14 1.86 -0.82
C VAL A 39 6.47 1.74 -0.07
N PRO A 40 6.61 2.32 1.15
CA PRO A 40 7.90 2.44 1.82
C PRO A 40 8.30 1.21 2.65
N ALA A 41 7.39 0.27 2.92
CA ALA A 41 7.65 -0.94 3.69
C ALA A 41 6.60 -2.04 3.42
N SER A 42 6.88 -3.25 3.91
CA SER A 42 5.91 -4.35 4.02
C SER A 42 5.47 -4.51 5.48
N GLY A 43 4.16 -4.63 5.71
CA GLY A 43 3.57 -4.78 7.05
C GLY A 43 2.81 -3.53 7.53
N SER A 44 2.43 -3.51 8.81
CA SER A 44 1.55 -2.50 9.42
C SER A 44 2.24 -1.20 9.83
N SER A 45 3.57 -1.23 9.99
CA SER A 45 4.35 -0.07 10.45
C SER A 45 5.57 0.19 9.59
N VAL A 46 5.97 1.45 9.51
CA VAL A 46 7.17 1.90 8.79
C VAL A 46 7.92 2.94 9.59
N SER A 47 9.24 2.97 9.46
CA SER A 47 10.08 4.06 9.94
C SER A 47 10.94 4.62 8.81
N ARG A 48 11.41 5.87 8.95
CA ARG A 48 12.36 6.44 8.00
C ARG A 48 13.62 5.59 7.85
N ALA A 49 14.14 5.05 8.95
CA ALA A 49 15.35 4.23 8.97
C ALA A 49 15.16 2.91 8.21
N THR A 50 14.03 2.25 8.38
CA THR A 50 13.71 1.01 7.63
C THR A 50 13.48 1.31 6.15
N ALA A 51 12.77 2.39 5.82
CA ALA A 51 12.54 2.80 4.43
C ALA A 51 13.87 3.13 3.71
N LEU A 52 14.77 3.86 4.37
CA LEU A 52 16.11 4.16 3.85
C LEU A 52 16.94 2.89 3.63
N ALA A 53 16.86 1.94 4.57
CA ALA A 53 17.53 0.66 4.42
C ALA A 53 16.98 -0.15 3.24
N SER A 54 15.66 -0.15 3.04
CA SER A 54 15.01 -0.79 1.89
C SER A 54 15.37 -0.12 0.56
N LEU A 55 15.38 1.21 0.54
CA LEU A 55 15.78 2.01 -0.63
C LEU A 55 17.20 1.67 -1.08
N THR A 56 18.14 1.64 -0.13
CA THR A 56 19.57 1.43 -0.43
C THR A 56 19.92 -0.03 -0.74
N ARG A 57 19.19 -0.98 -0.18
CA ARG A 57 19.49 -2.43 -0.31
C ARG A 57 18.61 -3.15 -1.32
N GLY A 58 17.52 -2.52 -1.78
CA GLY A 58 16.60 -3.11 -2.73
C GLY A 58 15.78 -4.28 -2.15
N LYS A 59 15.49 -4.25 -0.85
CA LYS A 59 14.79 -5.35 -0.15
C LYS A 59 13.76 -4.81 0.83
N LEU A 60 12.59 -5.42 0.83
CA LEU A 60 11.61 -5.24 1.90
C LEU A 60 11.84 -6.32 2.97
N GLU A 61 11.80 -5.92 4.23
CA GLU A 61 11.60 -6.86 5.33
C GLU A 61 10.26 -6.57 6.00
N ASN A 62 9.63 -7.65 6.48
CA ASN A 62 8.34 -7.54 7.15
C ASN A 62 8.55 -6.98 8.55
N ALA A 63 7.84 -5.89 8.87
CA ALA A 63 7.91 -5.26 10.19
C ALA A 63 7.55 -6.22 11.35
N LEU A 64 6.75 -7.27 11.10
CA LEU A 64 6.42 -8.30 12.10
C LEU A 64 7.64 -9.10 12.56
N LEU A 65 8.69 -9.18 11.73
CA LEU A 65 9.94 -9.88 12.06
C LEU A 65 10.96 -8.96 12.74
N GLY A 66 10.59 -7.70 13.03
CA GLY A 66 11.44 -6.73 13.74
C GLY A 66 12.73 -6.32 13.01
N GLY A 67 12.94 -6.82 11.79
CA GLY A 67 14.20 -6.71 11.06
C GLY A 67 14.32 -5.44 10.22
N LYS A 68 15.56 -4.94 10.12
CA LYS A 68 15.98 -4.04 9.03
C LYS A 68 16.51 -4.92 7.89
N PRO A 69 16.26 -4.57 6.62
CA PRO A 69 16.82 -5.30 5.48
C PRO A 69 18.31 -5.55 5.66
N LYS A 70 18.71 -6.82 5.72
CA LYS A 70 20.12 -7.22 5.87
C LYS A 70 20.86 -7.17 4.53
N GLY A 71 22.17 -6.99 4.59
CA GLY A 71 23.08 -7.00 3.44
C GLY A 71 23.75 -5.66 3.15
N LYS A 72 24.66 -5.66 2.17
CA LYS A 72 25.41 -4.49 1.72
C LYS A 72 24.49 -3.53 0.95
N PRO A 73 24.62 -2.20 1.13
CA PRO A 73 23.97 -1.22 0.28
C PRO A 73 24.34 -1.45 -1.19
N LEU A 74 23.35 -1.40 -2.09
CA LEU A 74 23.54 -1.55 -3.53
C LEU A 74 23.80 -0.22 -4.22
N ILE A 75 23.35 0.88 -3.60
CA ILE A 75 23.42 2.24 -4.13
C ILE A 75 23.84 3.24 -3.05
N SER A 76 24.39 4.37 -3.49
CA SER A 76 24.61 5.56 -2.68
C SER A 76 23.52 6.60 -2.94
N LEU A 77 23.24 7.44 -1.95
CA LEU A 77 22.22 8.49 -2.03
C LEU A 77 22.88 9.86 -2.05
N GLY A 78 22.22 10.83 -2.70
CA GLY A 78 22.70 12.22 -2.78
C GLY A 78 23.46 12.52 -4.07
N GLY A 79 24.33 13.53 -4.01
CA GLY A 79 25.09 14.02 -5.16
C GLY A 79 24.33 14.99 -6.07
N PRO A 80 25.02 15.56 -7.08
CA PRO A 80 24.40 16.39 -8.10
C PRO A 80 23.45 15.56 -8.99
N PRO A 81 22.44 16.20 -9.63
CA PRO A 81 21.61 15.52 -10.61
C PRO A 81 22.44 14.87 -11.72
N ALA A 82 22.01 13.67 -12.14
CA ALA A 82 22.59 12.89 -13.22
C ALA A 82 21.62 12.83 -14.40
N PRO A 83 22.04 12.33 -15.59
CA PRO A 83 21.17 12.17 -16.76
C PRO A 83 19.87 11.40 -16.46
N VAL A 84 19.92 10.44 -15.52
CA VAL A 84 18.74 9.87 -14.89
C VAL A 84 18.75 10.20 -13.40
N THR A 85 17.74 10.91 -12.90
CA THR A 85 17.64 11.26 -11.48
C THR A 85 16.33 10.76 -10.89
N ILE A 86 16.44 9.96 -9.82
CA ILE A 86 15.32 9.42 -9.06
C ILE A 86 15.11 10.28 -7.80
N TYR A 87 13.96 10.93 -7.71
CA TYR A 87 13.54 11.71 -6.55
C TYR A 87 12.59 10.89 -5.69
N VAL A 88 12.91 10.74 -4.41
CA VAL A 88 12.15 9.90 -3.48
C VAL A 88 11.82 10.69 -2.23
N ALA A 89 10.54 10.74 -1.85
CA ALA A 89 10.15 11.18 -0.52
C ALA A 89 10.12 9.97 0.43
N LEU A 90 10.63 10.14 1.65
CA LEU A 90 10.61 9.11 2.68
C LEU A 90 9.69 9.50 3.83
N PRO A 91 9.20 8.51 4.61
CA PRO A 91 8.50 8.77 5.86
C PRO A 91 9.24 9.75 6.78
N PRO A 92 8.50 10.54 7.58
CA PRO A 92 9.08 11.32 8.66
C PRO A 92 9.85 10.43 9.64
N ALA A 93 10.71 11.05 10.45
CA ALA A 93 11.39 10.34 11.54
C ALA A 93 10.37 9.72 12.51
N GLY A 94 10.76 8.63 13.17
CA GLY A 94 9.87 7.86 14.05
C GLY A 94 9.19 6.68 13.37
N LYS A 95 8.29 6.01 14.12
CA LYS A 95 7.52 4.85 13.67
C LYS A 95 6.09 5.29 13.39
N HIS A 96 5.63 4.98 12.18
CA HIS A 96 4.33 5.39 11.65
C HIS A 96 3.56 4.17 11.17
N HIS A 97 2.25 4.31 11.01
CA HIS A 97 1.45 3.30 10.33
C HIS A 97 1.79 3.30 8.83
N ASN A 98 1.97 2.12 8.24
CA ASN A 98 2.34 1.96 6.83
C ASN A 98 1.11 2.08 5.90
N LEU A 99 0.30 3.11 6.12
CA LEU A 99 -0.89 3.39 5.32
C LEU A 99 -0.59 4.43 4.25
N ASP A 100 0.30 5.38 4.57
CA ASP A 100 0.66 6.44 3.65
C ASP A 100 1.53 5.92 2.51
N ARG A 101 1.40 6.60 1.37
CA ARG A 101 2.23 6.40 0.20
C ARG A 101 3.01 7.69 -0.06
N TYR A 102 4.22 7.54 -0.56
CA TYR A 102 5.16 8.66 -0.68
C TYR A 102 5.47 8.93 -2.14
N PRO A 103 5.52 10.18 -2.60
CA PRO A 103 5.79 10.48 -4.01
C PRO A 103 7.19 10.02 -4.42
N ILE A 104 7.27 9.48 -5.64
CA ILE A 104 8.50 9.11 -6.33
C ILE A 104 8.44 9.63 -7.78
N ALA A 105 9.57 10.10 -8.29
CA ALA A 105 9.70 10.51 -9.69
C ALA A 105 11.05 10.07 -10.28
N ILE A 106 11.05 9.68 -11.55
CA ILE A 106 12.26 9.43 -12.33
C ILE A 106 12.28 10.44 -13.48
N VAL A 107 13.33 11.26 -13.52
CA VAL A 107 13.54 12.32 -14.52
C VAL A 107 14.67 11.90 -15.44
N GLY A 108 14.47 12.07 -16.75
CA GLY A 108 15.44 11.69 -17.78
C GLY A 108 15.40 10.22 -18.17
N GLY A 109 16.35 9.76 -19.01
CA GLY A 109 16.45 8.36 -19.42
C GLY A 109 15.25 7.80 -20.21
N GLY A 110 14.47 8.67 -20.85
CA GLY A 110 13.25 8.28 -21.58
C GLY A 110 12.01 8.05 -20.71
N TYR A 111 12.09 8.20 -19.39
CA TYR A 111 10.96 8.00 -18.48
C TYR A 111 9.91 9.10 -18.63
N HIS A 112 8.67 8.73 -18.98
CA HIS A 112 7.55 9.67 -19.13
C HIS A 112 6.22 9.06 -18.68
N GLY A 113 5.37 9.86 -18.05
CA GLY A 113 4.02 9.45 -17.63
C GLY A 113 3.98 8.78 -16.26
N LEU A 114 3.45 7.56 -16.18
CA LEU A 114 3.31 6.81 -14.92
C LEU A 114 4.41 5.79 -14.75
N LEU A 115 4.97 5.70 -13.53
CA LEU A 115 5.89 4.62 -13.18
C LEU A 115 5.17 3.28 -13.09
N LEU A 116 5.82 2.25 -13.62
CA LEU A 116 5.37 0.87 -13.53
C LEU A 116 6.41 0.06 -12.76
N SER A 117 5.93 -0.73 -11.79
CA SER A 117 6.72 -1.73 -11.07
C SER A 117 6.16 -3.12 -11.39
N SER A 118 7.03 -4.05 -11.74
CA SER A 118 6.68 -5.46 -11.91
C SER A 118 6.27 -6.11 -10.58
N SER A 119 6.72 -5.58 -9.45
CA SER A 119 6.42 -6.05 -8.10
C SER A 119 4.98 -5.71 -7.67
N THR A 120 4.46 -4.54 -8.05
CA THR A 120 3.12 -4.10 -7.66
C THR A 120 2.06 -4.42 -8.71
N ARG A 121 2.42 -4.46 -10.01
CA ARG A 121 1.50 -4.63 -11.16
C ARG A 121 0.37 -3.59 -11.24
N VAL A 122 0.43 -2.53 -10.44
CA VAL A 122 -0.54 -1.43 -10.44
C VAL A 122 0.14 -0.18 -11.02
N PRO A 123 -0.38 0.40 -12.12
CA PRO A 123 0.21 1.58 -12.71
C PRO A 123 0.26 2.77 -11.75
N GLY A 124 1.41 3.40 -11.63
CA GLY A 124 1.63 4.51 -10.69
C GLY A 124 1.93 4.07 -9.26
N LEU A 125 1.87 2.78 -8.92
CA LEU A 125 2.25 2.27 -7.60
C LEU A 125 3.59 1.55 -7.67
N VAL A 126 4.53 1.91 -6.81
CA VAL A 126 5.92 1.42 -6.86
C VAL A 126 6.36 0.90 -5.50
N SER A 127 7.14 -0.17 -5.45
CA SER A 127 7.81 -0.61 -4.23
C SER A 127 9.14 0.12 -4.05
N ILE A 128 9.43 0.61 -2.84
CA ILE A 128 10.74 1.22 -2.53
C ILE A 128 11.91 0.26 -2.78
N ALA A 129 11.68 -1.05 -2.68
CA ALA A 129 12.70 -2.07 -2.90
C ALA A 129 13.11 -2.21 -4.38
N ASP A 130 12.30 -1.72 -5.33
CA ASP A 130 12.64 -1.82 -6.74
C ASP A 130 13.60 -0.71 -7.20
N VAL A 131 13.82 0.32 -6.38
CA VAL A 131 14.65 1.49 -6.74
C VAL A 131 16.12 1.10 -6.86
N ALA A 132 16.71 0.47 -5.85
CA ALA A 132 18.13 0.09 -5.89
C ALA A 132 18.48 -0.87 -7.06
N PRO A 133 17.72 -1.95 -7.31
CA PRO A 133 17.93 -2.78 -8.47
C PRO A 133 17.77 -2.02 -9.80
N THR A 134 16.80 -1.10 -9.89
CA THR A 134 16.62 -0.24 -11.07
C THR A 134 17.84 0.61 -11.36
N VAL A 135 18.41 1.26 -10.33
CA VAL A 135 19.64 2.05 -10.47
C VAL A 135 20.78 1.17 -10.96
N ARG A 136 20.95 -0.02 -10.36
CA ARG A 136 21.98 -0.98 -10.78
C ARG A 136 21.83 -1.42 -12.23
N SER A 137 20.61 -1.67 -12.70
CA SER A 137 20.35 -2.03 -14.10
C SER A 137 20.65 -0.86 -15.03
N LEU A 138 20.22 0.36 -14.68
CA LEU A 138 20.49 1.57 -15.47
C LEU A 138 21.99 1.88 -15.58
N GLU A 139 22.75 1.72 -14.50
CA GLU A 139 24.21 1.90 -14.52
C GLU A 139 24.92 0.91 -15.46
N ARG A 140 24.42 -0.32 -15.52
CA ARG A 140 24.92 -1.39 -16.40
C ARG A 140 24.37 -1.34 -17.83
N GLY A 141 23.38 -0.49 -18.11
CA GLY A 141 22.67 -0.47 -19.39
C GLY A 141 21.74 -1.67 -19.61
N GLU A 142 21.35 -2.36 -18.53
CA GLU A 142 20.38 -3.47 -18.56
C GLU A 142 18.95 -2.95 -18.49
N LYS A 143 17.97 -3.81 -18.79
CA LYS A 143 16.54 -3.47 -18.67
C LYS A 143 16.17 -3.21 -17.20
N PRO A 144 15.68 -2.00 -16.86
CA PRO A 144 15.33 -1.66 -15.48
C PRO A 144 14.05 -2.35 -15.02
N ILE A 145 13.94 -2.57 -13.70
CA ILE A 145 12.72 -3.12 -13.07
C ILE A 145 11.60 -2.08 -13.10
N LEU A 146 11.92 -0.84 -12.71
CA LEU A 146 11.00 0.27 -12.87
C LEU A 146 11.01 0.73 -14.32
N THR A 147 9.83 0.77 -14.92
CA THR A 147 9.63 1.26 -16.28
C THR A 147 8.62 2.40 -16.25
N SER A 148 8.30 2.96 -17.41
CA SER A 148 7.30 4.01 -17.52
C SER A 148 6.28 3.68 -18.59
N ARG A 149 5.07 4.19 -18.41
CA ARG A 149 3.99 4.13 -19.39
C ARG A 149 3.51 5.54 -19.70
N PRO A 150 3.44 5.93 -20.98
CA PRO A 150 2.85 7.20 -21.38
C PRO A 150 1.43 7.35 -20.82
N ALA A 151 1.15 8.51 -20.25
CA ALA A 151 -0.17 8.88 -19.75
C ALA A 151 -0.39 10.36 -20.03
N ARG A 152 -1.57 10.72 -20.55
CA ARG A 152 -1.90 12.12 -20.92
C ARG A 152 -1.87 13.06 -19.72
N ASP A 153 -2.36 12.60 -18.58
CA ASP A 153 -2.32 13.31 -17.31
C ASP A 153 -1.93 12.35 -16.18
N ALA A 154 -0.62 12.11 -16.06
CA ALA A 154 -0.08 11.22 -15.04
C ALA A 154 -0.39 11.69 -13.61
N PRO A 155 -0.27 12.99 -13.27
CA PRO A 155 -0.67 13.49 -11.95
C PRO A 155 -2.13 13.20 -11.61
N ALA A 156 -3.09 13.52 -12.50
CA ALA A 156 -4.51 13.30 -12.21
C ALA A 156 -4.85 11.81 -12.09
N GLN A 157 -4.26 10.95 -12.93
CA GLN A 157 -4.43 9.50 -12.81
C GLN A 157 -3.87 8.95 -11.48
N LEU A 158 -2.73 9.49 -11.03
CA LEU A 158 -2.12 9.10 -9.76
C LEU A 158 -2.98 9.54 -8.57
N GLU A 159 -3.55 10.73 -8.62
CA GLU A 159 -4.50 11.24 -7.61
C GLU A 159 -5.75 10.38 -7.55
N GLN A 160 -6.35 10.06 -8.70
CA GLN A 160 -7.53 9.20 -8.77
C GLN A 160 -7.25 7.79 -8.21
N MET A 161 -6.10 7.21 -8.54
CA MET A 161 -5.67 5.93 -7.99
C MET A 161 -5.53 6.00 -6.46
N ASN A 162 -4.81 6.99 -5.95
CA ASN A 162 -4.62 7.17 -4.50
C ASN A 162 -5.97 7.37 -3.79
N ALA A 163 -6.89 8.14 -4.37
CA ALA A 163 -8.24 8.33 -3.84
C ALA A 163 -9.03 7.01 -3.75
N ARG A 164 -9.00 6.18 -4.80
CA ARG A 164 -9.66 4.86 -4.80
C ARG A 164 -9.07 3.92 -3.75
N LEU A 165 -7.75 3.88 -3.61
CA LEU A 165 -7.08 3.07 -2.59
C LEU A 165 -7.45 3.52 -1.17
N ASN A 166 -7.50 4.83 -0.93
CA ASN A 166 -7.90 5.40 0.35
C ASN A 166 -9.37 5.09 0.68
N ALA A 167 -10.26 5.22 -0.32
CA ALA A 167 -11.69 4.90 -0.15
C ALA A 167 -11.91 3.42 0.18
N ALA A 168 -11.26 2.51 -0.55
CA ALA A 168 -11.34 1.06 -0.28
C ALA A 168 -10.84 0.72 1.14
N HIS A 169 -9.77 1.38 1.59
CA HIS A 169 -9.25 1.18 2.94
C HIS A 169 -10.21 1.69 4.02
N PHE A 170 -10.83 2.85 3.81
CA PHE A 170 -11.84 3.38 4.72
C PHE A 170 -13.07 2.48 4.83
N GLY A 171 -13.56 1.96 3.70
CA GLY A 171 -14.69 1.02 3.67
C GLY A 171 -14.43 -0.21 4.53
N ARG A 172 -13.24 -0.82 4.42
CA ARG A 172 -12.85 -1.99 5.23
C ARG A 172 -12.85 -1.69 6.72
N LYS A 173 -12.36 -0.51 7.16
CA LYS A 173 -12.38 -0.11 8.58
C LYS A 173 -13.79 0.02 9.11
N LEU A 174 -14.71 0.59 8.32
CA LEU A 174 -16.08 0.78 8.74
C LEU A 174 -16.82 -0.56 8.87
N SER A 175 -16.67 -1.47 7.90
CA SER A 175 -17.24 -2.82 7.97
C SER A 175 -16.71 -3.62 9.17
N THR A 176 -15.42 -3.52 9.50
CA THR A 176 -14.87 -4.15 10.71
C THR A 176 -15.52 -3.61 11.98
N ARG A 177 -15.73 -2.29 12.09
CA ARG A 177 -16.41 -1.71 13.26
C ARG A 177 -17.86 -2.15 13.38
N VAL A 178 -18.58 -2.24 12.26
CA VAL A 178 -19.98 -2.72 12.22
C VAL A 178 -20.04 -4.17 12.70
N LEU A 179 -19.16 -5.04 12.22
CA LEU A 179 -19.09 -6.44 12.68
C LEU A 179 -18.80 -6.53 14.18
N ILE A 180 -17.81 -5.77 14.67
CA ILE A 180 -17.50 -5.71 16.10
C ILE A 180 -18.74 -5.27 16.89
N GLY A 181 -19.39 -4.17 16.47
CA GLY A 181 -20.61 -3.68 17.10
C GLY A 181 -21.73 -4.71 17.12
N LEU A 182 -21.93 -5.45 16.03
CA LEU A 182 -22.96 -6.49 15.94
C LEU A 182 -22.69 -7.66 16.90
N VAL A 183 -21.44 -8.15 16.93
CA VAL A 183 -21.03 -9.27 17.78
C VAL A 183 -21.14 -8.89 19.25
N PHE A 184 -20.56 -7.76 19.66
CA PHE A 184 -20.63 -7.30 21.05
C PHE A 184 -22.04 -6.89 21.45
N GLY A 185 -22.80 -6.26 20.55
CA GLY A 185 -24.19 -5.89 20.78
C GLY A 185 -25.06 -7.11 21.07
N PHE A 186 -24.99 -8.15 20.23
CA PHE A 186 -25.73 -9.39 20.47
C PHE A 186 -25.24 -10.14 21.71
N ALA A 187 -23.95 -10.14 22.01
CA ALA A 187 -23.44 -10.75 23.24
C ALA A 187 -23.97 -10.03 24.49
N ALA A 188 -23.97 -8.69 24.50
CA ALA A 188 -24.54 -7.90 25.59
C ALA A 188 -26.04 -8.15 25.76
N LEU A 189 -26.78 -8.20 24.65
CA LEU A 189 -28.21 -8.49 24.66
C LEU A 189 -28.52 -9.92 25.15
N ALA A 190 -27.69 -10.89 24.77
CA ALA A 190 -27.78 -12.27 25.26
C ALA A 190 -27.56 -12.35 26.76
N TRP A 191 -26.60 -11.59 27.29
CA TRP A 191 -26.32 -11.53 28.71
C TRP A 191 -27.46 -10.84 29.49
N LEU A 192 -27.89 -9.66 29.04
CA LEU A 192 -28.92 -8.86 29.70
C LEU A 192 -30.29 -9.55 29.69
N LEU A 193 -30.70 -10.10 28.55
CA LEU A 193 -32.00 -10.77 28.38
C LEU A 193 -31.93 -12.28 28.67
N ARG A 194 -30.77 -12.80 29.09
CA ARG A 194 -30.47 -14.24 29.31
C ARG A 194 -31.00 -15.15 28.21
N SER A 195 -30.94 -14.67 26.96
CA SER A 195 -31.64 -15.28 25.84
C SER A 195 -30.69 -16.08 24.94
N PRO A 196 -30.97 -17.37 24.70
CA PRO A 196 -30.17 -18.19 23.79
C PRO A 196 -30.30 -17.74 22.33
N PHE A 197 -31.34 -16.95 22.00
CA PHE A 197 -31.53 -16.39 20.66
C PHE A 197 -30.41 -15.39 20.30
N PHE A 198 -30.12 -14.44 21.19
CA PHE A 198 -29.08 -13.44 20.92
C PHE A 198 -27.67 -14.02 20.97
N ALA A 199 -27.44 -15.07 21.77
CA ALA A 199 -26.18 -15.81 21.75
C ALA A 199 -25.93 -16.45 20.36
N ARG A 200 -26.96 -17.02 19.74
CA ARG A 200 -26.89 -17.58 18.38
C ARG A 200 -26.73 -16.49 17.32
N ALA A 201 -27.44 -15.37 17.45
CA ALA A 201 -27.29 -14.23 16.54
C ALA A 201 -25.86 -13.68 16.55
N GLY A 202 -25.22 -13.60 17.73
CA GLY A 202 -23.82 -13.23 17.87
C GLY A 202 -22.85 -14.20 17.17
N LEU A 203 -23.07 -15.52 17.30
CA LEU A 203 -22.29 -16.55 16.61
C LEU A 203 -22.45 -16.48 15.08
N LEU A 204 -23.67 -16.23 14.60
CA LEU A 204 -24.00 -16.18 13.17
C LEU A 204 -23.66 -14.84 12.50
N ALA A 205 -23.32 -13.81 13.29
CA ALA A 205 -22.92 -12.51 12.79
C ALA A 205 -21.76 -12.57 11.79
N ILE A 206 -20.73 -13.36 12.11
CA ILE A 206 -19.52 -13.48 11.29
C ILE A 206 -19.83 -14.10 9.91
N PRO A 207 -20.42 -15.31 9.81
CA PRO A 207 -20.74 -15.90 8.50
C PRO A 207 -21.79 -15.09 7.72
N ALA A 208 -22.79 -14.48 8.40
CA ALA A 208 -23.77 -13.63 7.74
C ALA A 208 -23.12 -12.37 7.12
N MET A 209 -22.15 -11.78 7.81
CA MET A 209 -21.41 -10.61 7.33
C MET A 209 -20.48 -10.95 6.15
N VAL A 210 -19.89 -12.15 6.13
CA VAL A 210 -19.16 -12.66 4.96
C VAL A 210 -20.11 -12.80 3.76
N LEU A 211 -21.26 -13.46 3.95
CA LEU A 211 -22.25 -13.65 2.87
C LEU A 211 -22.79 -12.31 2.35
N ALA A 212 -23.10 -11.38 3.25
CA ALA A 212 -23.53 -10.02 2.91
C ALA A 212 -22.49 -9.27 2.08
N SER A 213 -21.20 -9.41 2.41
CA SER A 213 -20.11 -8.79 1.67
C SER A 213 -19.99 -9.36 0.25
N THR A 214 -20.15 -10.67 0.10
CA THR A 214 -20.11 -11.34 -1.21
C THR A 214 -21.29 -10.90 -2.09
N ILE A 215 -22.50 -10.82 -1.52
CA ILE A 215 -23.70 -10.34 -2.24
C ILE A 215 -23.55 -8.88 -2.64
N ALA A 216 -23.12 -8.01 -1.72
CA ALA A 216 -22.89 -6.59 -2.01
C ALA A 216 -21.81 -6.40 -3.10
N SER A 217 -20.77 -7.24 -3.10
CA SER A 217 -19.75 -7.24 -4.15
C SER A 217 -20.31 -7.69 -5.50
N ALA A 218 -21.17 -8.72 -5.55
CA ALA A 218 -21.80 -9.18 -6.79
C ALA A 218 -22.70 -8.10 -7.40
N LEU A 219 -23.40 -7.35 -6.55
CA LEU A 219 -24.31 -6.27 -6.95
C LEU A 219 -23.61 -4.95 -7.28
N HIS A 220 -22.27 -4.90 -7.29
CA HIS A 220 -21.48 -3.69 -7.58
C HIS A 220 -21.90 -2.47 -6.75
N VAL A 221 -22.29 -2.69 -5.49
CA VAL A 221 -22.64 -1.61 -4.58
C VAL A 221 -21.35 -0.97 -4.08
N GLU A 222 -20.80 -0.04 -4.86
CA GLU A 222 -19.51 0.61 -4.54
C GLU A 222 -19.64 1.68 -3.42
N HIS A 223 -20.86 2.18 -3.18
CA HIS A 223 -21.14 3.24 -2.21
C HIS A 223 -21.91 2.70 -1.00
N GLY A 224 -21.39 2.91 0.21
CA GLY A 224 -22.09 2.55 1.45
C GLY A 224 -22.04 1.06 1.82
N VAL A 225 -21.08 0.30 1.28
CA VAL A 225 -20.91 -1.15 1.54
C VAL A 225 -21.07 -1.50 3.01
N ALA A 226 -20.47 -0.75 3.93
CA ALA A 226 -20.55 -1.05 5.37
C ALA A 226 -21.96 -0.95 5.96
N TRP A 227 -22.79 -0.01 5.49
CA TRP A 227 -24.17 0.16 5.93
C TRP A 227 -25.06 -0.94 5.35
N TRP A 228 -24.94 -1.18 4.05
CA TRP A 228 -25.68 -2.25 3.37
C TRP A 228 -25.32 -3.62 3.91
N SER A 229 -24.04 -3.87 4.14
CA SER A 229 -23.57 -5.16 4.64
C SER A 229 -23.98 -5.40 6.09
N GLY A 230 -24.03 -4.35 6.92
CA GLY A 230 -24.57 -4.41 8.27
C GLY A 230 -26.08 -4.68 8.28
N ALA A 231 -26.84 -3.99 7.43
CA ALA A 231 -28.28 -4.21 7.28
C ALA A 231 -28.60 -5.63 6.78
N ILE A 232 -27.90 -6.10 5.74
CA ILE A 232 -28.04 -7.46 5.21
C ILE A 232 -27.64 -8.50 6.27
N ALA A 233 -26.56 -8.28 7.03
CA ALA A 233 -26.17 -9.18 8.12
C ALA A 233 -27.24 -9.24 9.22
N LEU A 234 -27.88 -8.12 9.56
CA LEU A 234 -28.99 -8.07 10.52
C LEU A 234 -30.22 -8.83 10.02
N VAL A 235 -30.57 -8.64 8.74
CA VAL A 235 -31.67 -9.35 8.07
C VAL A 235 -31.41 -10.84 7.94
N LEU A 236 -30.16 -11.29 7.81
CA LEU A 236 -29.80 -12.71 7.73
C LEU A 236 -29.67 -13.37 9.12
N THR A 237 -29.11 -12.68 10.12
CA THR A 237 -28.85 -13.25 11.44
C THR A 237 -30.12 -13.57 12.23
N LEU A 238 -31.14 -12.72 12.14
CA LEU A 238 -32.41 -12.90 12.85
C LEU A 238 -33.19 -14.17 12.40
N PRO A 239 -33.47 -14.41 11.11
CA PRO A 239 -34.19 -15.61 10.66
C PRO A 239 -33.37 -16.90 10.80
N LEU A 240 -32.04 -16.85 10.59
CA LEU A 240 -31.19 -18.03 10.84
C LEU A 240 -31.19 -18.44 12.32
N SER A 241 -31.22 -17.46 13.23
CA SER A 241 -31.35 -17.73 14.67
C SER A 241 -32.71 -18.33 15.05
N PHE A 242 -33.76 -18.04 14.28
CA PHE A 242 -35.09 -18.63 14.42
C PHE A 242 -35.17 -20.06 13.84
N ALA A 243 -34.56 -20.32 12.68
CA ALA A 243 -34.54 -21.64 12.03
C ALA A 243 -33.77 -22.70 12.85
N THR A 244 -32.82 -22.30 13.69
CA THR A 244 -32.13 -23.23 14.60
C THR A 244 -32.97 -23.64 15.82
N ARG A 245 -34.16 -23.06 16.03
CA ARG A 245 -35.14 -23.55 17.02
C ARG A 245 -35.98 -24.69 16.47
N THR A 246 -36.37 -24.64 15.20
CA THR A 246 -37.32 -25.58 14.59
C THR A 246 -36.70 -26.97 14.38
N THR A 247 -35.39 -27.07 14.13
CA THR A 247 -34.72 -28.37 13.98
C THR A 247 -34.67 -29.21 15.27
N ARG A 248 -34.65 -28.58 16.46
CA ARG A 248 -34.78 -29.32 17.74
C ARG A 248 -36.23 -29.72 18.04
N ALA A 249 -37.21 -28.96 17.57
CA ALA A 249 -38.63 -29.31 17.74
C ALA A 249 -39.04 -30.47 16.81
N LEU A 250 -38.46 -30.55 15.61
CA LEU A 250 -38.67 -31.65 14.65
C LEU A 250 -37.90 -32.94 14.98
N ALA A 251 -36.88 -32.87 15.84
CA ALA A 251 -36.14 -34.06 16.29
C ALA A 251 -36.77 -34.74 17.53
N LEU A 252 -37.85 -34.18 18.06
CA LEU A 252 -38.58 -34.66 19.25
C LEU A 252 -40.06 -34.98 18.95
N ALA A 253 -40.46 -34.93 17.68
CA ALA A 253 -41.77 -35.36 17.17
C ALA A 253 -41.57 -36.57 16.27
#